data_AF-A0A6F9JZW3-F1
#
_entry.id   AF-A0A6F9JZW3-F1
#
_cell.length_a   1.000
_cell.length_b   1.000
_cell.length_c   1.000
_cell.angle_alpha   90.00
_cell.angle_beta   90.00
_cell.angle_gamma   90.00
#
_symmetry.space_group_name_H-M   'P 1'
#
loop_
_entity.id
_entity.type
_entity.pdbx_description
1 polymer ?
#
loop_
_entity_poly.entity_id
_entity_poly.type
_entity_poly.pdbx_seq_one_letter_code
_entity_poly.pdbx_strand_id
1 'polypeptide(L)'
;MVYEIQKNFLLSDCTLLENLKKDNIPFRNSKFETFYTQITSNHSVKFQSFCNEFYKITKFNNSILEQNQEEKISKKKFEKARKKIIGKSIKKERFEFKFCSLKSYIDIYEEPKICILKIFFPTLDSSNEFKIPKDFKIQKELHHDLNSKHIVLYGFEYQNFDIEKCFKIIEKNQNFSLDFPNYINAYDGFRIFLFYLFKKLKFYWTLSLERKDKQSLCE
;
A
#
# COMPACT_ATOMS: atom_id res chain seq x y z
N MET A 1 -24.05 2.44 11.84
CA MET A 1 -22.67 1.93 11.82
C MET A 1 -21.99 2.43 13.08
N VAL A 2 -21.41 1.54 13.89
CA VAL A 2 -20.53 1.95 14.99
C VAL A 2 -19.14 2.04 14.40
N TYR A 3 -18.57 3.24 14.30
CA TYR A 3 -17.17 3.43 13.91
C TYR A 3 -16.30 3.18 15.14
N GLU A 4 -15.38 2.22 15.06
CA GLU A 4 -14.35 2.07 16.09
C GLU A 4 -13.39 3.27 16.01
N ILE A 5 -13.14 3.93 17.14
CA ILE A 5 -12.19 5.04 17.22
C ILE A 5 -10.79 4.45 17.29
N GLN A 6 -9.90 4.83 16.37
CA GLN A 6 -8.53 4.30 16.35
C GLN A 6 -7.50 5.35 15.95
N LYS A 7 -6.27 5.17 16.43
CA LYS A 7 -5.07 5.84 15.92
C LYS A 7 -4.15 4.81 15.28
N ASN A 8 -3.62 5.16 14.11
CA ASN A 8 -2.72 4.31 13.33
C ASN A 8 -1.33 4.96 13.31
N PHE A 9 -0.28 4.20 13.56
CA PHE A 9 1.10 4.68 13.59
C PHE A 9 1.99 3.82 12.70
N LEU A 10 2.72 4.44 11.78
CA LEU A 10 3.76 3.80 11.00
C LEU A 10 5.01 3.65 11.86
N LEU A 11 5.46 2.40 12.05
CA LEU A 11 6.68 2.06 12.77
C LEU A 11 7.87 2.03 11.79
N SER A 12 9.05 2.42 12.26
CA SER A 12 10.29 2.35 11.45
C SER A 12 10.66 0.92 11.06
N ASP A 13 10.36 -0.04 11.93
CA ASP A 13 10.71 -1.45 11.79
C ASP A 13 9.81 -2.32 12.70
N CYS A 14 10.13 -3.61 12.82
CA CYS A 14 9.41 -4.56 13.66
C CYS A 14 9.96 -4.67 15.10
N THR A 15 10.89 -3.81 15.52
CA THR A 15 11.55 -3.92 16.83
C THR A 15 10.58 -3.82 17.99
N LEU A 16 9.50 -3.04 17.87
CA LEU A 16 8.45 -2.98 18.89
C LEU A 16 7.83 -4.37 19.13
N LEU A 17 7.48 -5.11 18.07
CA LEU A 17 6.92 -6.45 18.21
C LEU A 17 7.93 -7.41 18.83
N GLU A 18 9.20 -7.33 18.44
CA GLU A 18 10.27 -8.16 19.00
C GLU A 18 10.45 -7.91 20.50
N ASN A 19 10.44 -6.66 20.92
CA ASN A 19 10.55 -6.28 22.33
C ASN A 19 9.35 -6.79 23.14
N LEU A 20 8.12 -6.56 22.65
CA LEU A 20 6.91 -7.06 23.33
C LEU A 20 6.89 -8.60 23.43
N LYS A 21 7.42 -9.31 22.43
CA LYS A 21 7.59 -10.77 22.50
C LYS A 21 8.61 -11.19 23.55
N LYS A 22 9.73 -10.48 23.69
CA LYS A 22 10.74 -10.72 24.74
C LYS A 22 10.15 -10.51 26.14
N ASP A 23 9.26 -9.54 26.26
CA ASP A 23 8.54 -9.23 27.50
C ASP A 23 7.37 -10.20 27.79
N ASN A 24 7.23 -11.27 27.01
CA ASN A 24 6.18 -12.29 27.13
C ASN A 24 4.75 -11.72 27.08
N ILE A 25 4.53 -10.64 26.33
CA ILE A 25 3.18 -10.13 26.08
C ILE A 25 2.40 -11.15 25.25
N PRO A 26 1.18 -11.54 25.67
CA PRO A 26 0.37 -12.49 24.93
C PRO A 26 -0.15 -11.88 23.63
N PHE A 27 0.01 -12.61 22.54
CA PHE A 27 -0.47 -12.22 21.21
C PHE A 27 -1.43 -13.26 20.64
N ARG A 28 -2.48 -12.78 19.96
CA ARG A 28 -3.23 -13.58 18.99
C ARG A 28 -2.74 -13.23 17.59
N ASN A 29 -2.25 -14.22 16.86
CA ASN A 29 -1.73 -14.05 15.51
C ASN A 29 -2.77 -14.47 14.46
N SER A 30 -2.97 -13.65 13.43
CA SER A 30 -3.82 -13.95 12.28
C SER A 30 -3.15 -13.50 10.98
N LYS A 31 -3.12 -14.38 9.98
CA LYS A 31 -2.66 -14.05 8.63
C LYS A 31 -3.83 -13.64 7.74
N PHE A 32 -3.60 -12.60 6.95
CA PHE A 32 -4.58 -12.05 6.03
C PHE A 32 -4.01 -12.00 4.63
N GLU A 33 -4.82 -12.39 3.66
CA GLU A 33 -4.62 -12.04 2.25
C GLU A 33 -5.84 -11.29 1.75
N THR A 34 -5.63 -10.22 1.01
CA THR A 34 -6.69 -9.42 0.42
C THR A 34 -6.34 -9.08 -1.01
N PHE A 35 -7.28 -9.25 -1.92
CA PHE A 35 -7.11 -8.84 -3.31
C PHE A 35 -8.43 -8.36 -3.92
N TYR A 36 -8.34 -7.69 -5.06
CA TYR A 36 -9.50 -7.18 -5.78
C TYR A 36 -9.58 -7.84 -7.15
N THR A 37 -10.80 -8.14 -7.60
CA THR A 37 -11.05 -8.58 -8.99
C THR A 37 -11.82 -7.53 -9.79
N GLN A 38 -12.37 -6.53 -9.10
CA GLN A 38 -13.08 -5.41 -9.73
C GLN A 38 -12.95 -4.17 -8.86
N ILE A 39 -12.58 -3.06 -9.50
CA ILE A 39 -12.46 -1.75 -8.88
C ILE A 39 -13.03 -0.73 -9.87
N THR A 40 -14.10 -0.05 -9.48
CA THR A 40 -14.63 1.13 -10.18
C THR A 40 -14.84 2.27 -9.17
N SER A 41 -15.33 3.42 -9.64
CA SER A 41 -15.68 4.55 -8.78
C SER A 41 -16.75 4.18 -7.75
N ASN A 42 -17.78 3.44 -8.19
CA ASN A 42 -19.00 3.19 -7.41
C ASN A 42 -19.10 1.75 -6.90
N HIS A 43 -18.19 0.86 -7.31
CA HIS A 43 -18.29 -0.55 -7.00
C HIS A 43 -16.90 -1.16 -6.82
N SER A 44 -16.76 -2.09 -5.88
CA SER A 44 -15.57 -2.93 -5.78
C SER A 44 -15.89 -4.33 -5.28
N VAL A 45 -15.21 -5.31 -5.86
CA VAL A 45 -15.26 -6.71 -5.41
C VAL A 45 -13.89 -7.06 -4.84
N LYS A 46 -13.86 -7.28 -3.53
CA LYS A 46 -12.69 -7.65 -2.76
C LYS A 46 -12.84 -9.09 -2.29
N PHE A 47 -11.77 -9.86 -2.33
CA PHE A 47 -11.68 -11.17 -1.70
C PHE A 47 -10.70 -11.07 -0.54
N GLN A 48 -11.06 -11.67 0.59
CA GLN A 48 -10.25 -11.66 1.79
C GLN A 48 -10.19 -13.05 2.41
N SER A 49 -9.01 -13.48 2.84
CA SER A 49 -8.84 -14.66 3.67
C SER A 49 -8.31 -14.26 5.04
N PHE A 50 -8.77 -14.95 6.07
CA PHE A 50 -8.20 -14.90 7.42
C PHE A 50 -8.47 -16.23 8.13
N CYS A 51 -7.49 -16.76 8.87
CA CYS A 51 -7.66 -18.00 9.65
C CYS A 51 -8.30 -19.18 8.88
N ASN A 52 -7.91 -19.40 7.62
CA ASN A 52 -8.49 -20.41 6.70
C ASN A 52 -9.97 -20.21 6.33
N GLU A 53 -10.55 -19.07 6.66
CA GLU A 53 -11.85 -18.64 6.17
C GLU A 53 -11.67 -17.70 4.98
N PHE A 54 -12.60 -17.75 4.02
CA PHE A 54 -12.51 -17.02 2.76
C PHE A 54 -13.82 -16.27 2.53
N TYR A 55 -13.70 -15.01 2.14
CA TYR A 55 -14.82 -14.09 1.99
C TYR A 55 -14.74 -13.36 0.67
N LYS A 56 -15.91 -13.14 0.08
CA LYS A 56 -16.13 -12.18 -0.99
C LYS A 56 -16.88 -11.00 -0.39
N ILE A 57 -16.30 -9.82 -0.52
CA ILE A 57 -16.86 -8.56 -0.03
C ILE A 57 -17.14 -7.69 -1.25
N THR A 58 -18.41 -7.38 -1.45
CA THR A 58 -18.88 -6.51 -2.53
C THR A 58 -19.29 -5.18 -1.90
N LYS A 59 -18.59 -4.10 -2.25
CA LYS A 59 -18.88 -2.76 -1.76
C LYS A 59 -19.51 -1.94 -2.88
N PHE A 60 -20.68 -1.40 -2.62
CA PHE A 60 -21.34 -0.41 -3.46
C PHE A 60 -21.21 0.96 -2.80
N ASN A 61 -20.48 1.86 -3.45
CA ASN A 61 -20.43 3.27 -3.11
C ASN A 61 -21.65 3.94 -3.75
N ASN A 62 -22.82 3.77 -3.14
CA ASN A 62 -23.95 4.66 -3.42
C ASN A 62 -23.76 5.94 -2.61
N SER A 63 -24.11 7.10 -3.18
CA SER A 63 -23.94 8.43 -2.57
C SER A 63 -24.64 8.61 -1.22
N ILE A 64 -25.54 7.68 -0.86
CA ILE A 64 -26.41 7.81 0.32
C ILE A 64 -26.07 6.77 1.40
N LEU A 65 -25.64 5.55 1.04
CA LEU A 65 -25.34 4.47 2.00
C LEU A 65 -24.25 3.52 1.46
N GLU A 66 -23.19 3.31 2.25
CA GLU A 66 -22.26 2.20 2.01
C GLU A 66 -22.96 0.87 2.33
N GLN A 67 -23.23 0.07 1.30
CA GLN A 67 -23.70 -1.31 1.47
C GLN A 67 -22.54 -2.26 1.15
N ASN A 68 -22.00 -2.85 2.21
CA ASN A 68 -21.04 -3.95 2.09
C ASN A 68 -21.82 -5.27 2.18
N GLN A 69 -21.80 -6.06 1.10
CA GLN A 69 -22.27 -7.44 1.11
C GLN A 69 -21.08 -8.35 1.34
N GLU A 70 -21.09 -9.06 2.46
CA GLU A 70 -20.07 -10.04 2.82
C GLU A 70 -20.63 -11.46 2.67
N GLU A 71 -19.99 -12.27 1.82
CA GLU A 71 -20.35 -13.66 1.54
C GLU A 71 -19.16 -14.56 1.90
N LYS A 72 -19.37 -15.54 2.80
CA LYS A 72 -18.39 -16.60 3.04
C LYS A 72 -18.36 -17.56 1.86
N ILE A 73 -17.18 -17.84 1.33
CA ILE A 73 -16.98 -18.67 0.14
C ILE A 73 -16.02 -19.83 0.42
N SER A 74 -15.98 -20.80 -0.49
CA SER A 74 -15.00 -21.90 -0.42
C SER A 74 -13.62 -21.48 -0.91
N LYS A 75 -12.58 -22.16 -0.42
CA LYS A 75 -11.19 -22.01 -0.91
C LYS A 75 -11.09 -22.16 -2.44
N LYS A 76 -11.83 -23.11 -3.02
CA LYS A 76 -11.85 -23.33 -4.49
C LYS A 76 -12.34 -22.08 -5.23
N LYS A 77 -13.41 -21.42 -4.75
CA LYS A 77 -13.91 -20.18 -5.34
C LYS A 77 -12.89 -19.03 -5.18
N PHE A 78 -12.25 -18.93 -4.02
CA PHE A 78 -11.22 -17.93 -3.74
C PHE A 78 -10.02 -18.05 -4.69
N GLU A 79 -9.45 -19.25 -4.86
CA GLU A 79 -8.32 -19.48 -5.77
C GLU A 79 -8.71 -19.26 -7.24
N LYS A 80 -9.95 -19.58 -7.64
CA LYS A 80 -10.45 -19.28 -8.98
C LYS A 80 -10.53 -17.76 -9.22
N ALA A 81 -10.98 -17.01 -8.23
CA ALA A 81 -11.05 -15.54 -8.29
C ALA A 81 -9.65 -14.91 -8.30
N ARG A 82 -8.69 -15.49 -7.57
CA ARG A 82 -7.30 -15.03 -7.50
C ARG A 82 -6.61 -14.96 -8.87
N LYS A 83 -6.98 -15.83 -9.81
CA LYS A 83 -6.49 -15.78 -11.20
C LYS A 83 -6.93 -14.54 -11.98
N LYS A 84 -7.95 -13.82 -11.50
CA LYS A 84 -8.50 -12.60 -12.09
C LYS A 84 -8.14 -11.35 -11.26
N ILE A 85 -7.06 -11.42 -10.50
CA ILE A 85 -6.64 -10.33 -9.63
C ILE A 85 -6.29 -9.07 -10.44
N ILE A 86 -6.71 -7.92 -9.93
CA ILE A 86 -6.26 -6.61 -10.38
C ILE A 86 -5.08 -6.22 -9.50
N GLY A 87 -3.94 -5.94 -10.12
CA GLY A 87 -2.70 -5.63 -9.41
C GLY A 87 -2.17 -6.84 -8.64
N LYS A 88 -1.78 -6.61 -7.38
CA LYS A 88 -1.18 -7.60 -6.49
C LYS A 88 -2.05 -7.85 -5.26
N SER A 89 -1.86 -9.01 -4.63
CA SER A 89 -2.51 -9.32 -3.36
C SER A 89 -1.78 -8.61 -2.23
N ILE A 90 -2.52 -7.96 -1.34
CA ILE A 90 -1.99 -7.42 -0.09
C ILE A 90 -2.03 -8.54 0.95
N LYS A 91 -0.86 -8.91 1.44
CA LYS A 91 -0.71 -9.92 2.50
C LYS A 91 -0.16 -9.25 3.74
N LYS A 92 -0.71 -9.63 4.89
CA LYS A 92 -0.22 -9.16 6.18
C LYS A 92 -0.41 -10.18 7.28
N GLU A 93 0.41 -10.07 8.30
CA GLU A 93 0.27 -10.76 9.57
C GLU A 93 -0.15 -9.75 10.64
N ARG A 94 -1.15 -10.10 11.44
CA ARG A 94 -1.69 -9.26 12.52
C ARG A 94 -1.40 -9.90 13.86
N PHE A 95 -0.77 -9.12 14.72
CA PHE A 95 -0.53 -9.45 16.12
C PHE A 95 -1.48 -8.62 16.97
N GLU A 96 -2.51 -9.25 17.53
CA GLU A 96 -3.46 -8.64 18.45
C GLU A 96 -3.01 -8.80 19.90
N PHE A 97 -3.00 -7.69 20.64
CA PHE A 97 -2.59 -7.60 22.03
C PHE A 97 -3.33 -6.48 22.76
N LYS A 98 -3.11 -6.37 24.07
CA LYS A 98 -3.59 -5.24 24.88
C LYS A 98 -2.43 -4.32 25.23
N PHE A 99 -2.52 -3.05 24.85
CA PHE A 99 -1.59 -2.01 25.24
C PHE A 99 -2.30 -1.08 26.24
N CYS A 100 -1.84 -1.03 27.49
CA CYS A 100 -2.51 -0.26 28.55
C CYS A 100 -4.03 -0.56 28.63
N SER A 101 -4.39 -1.84 28.56
CA SER A 101 -5.78 -2.34 28.49
C SER A 101 -6.57 -2.00 27.21
N LEU A 102 -5.99 -1.22 26.29
CA LEU A 102 -6.58 -0.91 24.99
C LEU A 102 -6.33 -2.03 23.99
N LYS A 103 -7.37 -2.41 23.24
CA LYS A 103 -7.25 -3.30 22.09
C LYS A 103 -6.27 -2.69 21.10
N SER A 104 -5.23 -3.44 20.72
CA SER A 104 -4.15 -2.94 19.88
C SER A 104 -3.67 -4.01 18.91
N TYR A 105 -3.30 -3.59 17.70
CA TYR A 105 -2.79 -4.46 16.65
C TYR A 105 -1.43 -3.99 16.16
N ILE A 106 -0.52 -4.93 15.90
CA ILE A 106 0.62 -4.69 15.02
C ILE A 106 0.36 -5.46 13.72
N ASP A 107 0.16 -4.71 12.63
CA ASP A 107 -0.01 -5.25 11.28
C ASP A 107 1.33 -5.17 10.53
N ILE A 108 1.88 -6.32 10.15
CA ILE A 108 3.10 -6.44 9.33
C ILE A 108 2.70 -6.85 7.91
N TYR A 109 2.94 -5.98 6.94
CA TYR A 109 2.63 -6.22 5.54
C TYR A 109 3.84 -6.85 4.83
N GLU A 110 3.60 -7.86 3.99
CA GLU A 110 4.66 -8.50 3.20
C GLU A 110 5.18 -7.55 2.12
N GLU A 111 4.26 -6.90 1.40
CA GLU A 111 4.55 -5.90 0.39
C GLU A 111 3.46 -4.79 0.37
N PRO A 112 3.85 -3.50 0.40
CA PRO A 112 5.20 -3.03 0.75
C PRO A 112 5.57 -3.48 2.18
N LYS A 113 6.86 -3.64 2.48
CA LYS A 113 7.34 -4.07 3.80
C LYS A 113 7.11 -2.96 4.83
N ILE A 114 5.92 -2.92 5.41
CA ILE A 114 5.50 -1.87 6.34
C ILE A 114 4.93 -2.48 7.62
N CYS A 115 5.15 -1.78 8.73
CA CYS A 115 4.73 -2.20 10.06
C CYS A 115 3.85 -1.08 10.66
N ILE A 116 2.61 -1.40 11.00
CA ILE A 116 1.65 -0.42 11.54
C ILE A 116 1.13 -0.86 12.89
N LEU A 117 1.27 0.02 13.87
CA LEU A 117 0.60 -0.07 15.15
C LEU A 117 -0.77 0.59 15.06
N LYS A 118 -1.82 -0.13 15.46
CA LYS A 118 -3.18 0.38 15.59
C LYS A 118 -3.61 0.29 17.04
N ILE A 119 -4.15 1.37 17.58
CA ILE A 119 -4.66 1.42 18.95
C ILE A 119 -6.12 1.87 18.89
N PHE A 120 -7.00 1.11 19.53
CA PHE A 120 -8.43 1.35 19.54
C PHE A 120 -8.87 1.95 20.87
N PHE A 121 -9.70 2.98 20.78
CA PHE A 121 -10.14 3.79 21.92
C PHE A 121 -11.65 3.63 22.14
N PRO A 122 -12.10 3.61 23.40
CA PRO A 122 -13.52 3.57 23.71
C PRO A 122 -14.22 4.91 23.44
N THR A 123 -13.50 6.04 23.53
CA THR A 123 -14.04 7.39 23.39
C THR A 123 -13.10 8.30 22.59
N LEU A 124 -13.63 9.39 22.03
CA LEU A 124 -12.83 10.38 21.32
C LEU A 124 -11.86 11.10 22.27
N ASP A 125 -12.32 11.41 23.48
CA ASP A 125 -11.50 12.09 24.50
C ASP A 125 -10.27 11.26 24.88
N SER A 126 -10.44 9.95 25.13
CA SER A 126 -9.31 9.06 25.42
C SER A 126 -8.32 8.96 24.25
N SER A 127 -8.80 9.02 23.01
CA SER A 127 -7.94 9.10 21.83
C SER A 127 -7.16 10.42 21.78
N ASN A 128 -7.82 11.55 22.05
CA ASN A 128 -7.21 12.88 22.01
C ASN A 128 -6.13 13.06 23.10
N GLU A 129 -6.36 12.52 24.30
CA GLU A 129 -5.42 12.58 25.41
C GLU A 129 -4.25 11.60 25.26
N PHE A 130 -4.41 10.56 24.45
CA PHE A 130 -3.39 9.53 24.28
C PHE A 130 -2.11 10.09 23.65
N LYS A 131 -0.99 9.87 24.35
CA LYS A 131 0.37 10.17 23.89
C LYS A 131 1.14 8.88 23.68
N ILE A 132 1.65 8.68 22.47
CA ILE A 132 2.44 7.50 22.14
C ILE A 132 3.81 7.56 22.85
N PRO A 133 4.31 6.45 23.44
CA PRO A 133 5.64 6.42 24.02
C PRO A 133 6.74 6.68 22.99
N LYS A 134 7.77 7.47 23.37
CA LYS A 134 8.88 7.81 22.47
C LYS A 134 9.69 6.58 22.03
N ASP A 135 9.75 5.57 22.87
CA ASP A 135 10.51 4.34 22.62
C ASP A 135 9.96 3.49 21.48
N PHE A 136 8.75 3.78 21.00
CA PHE A 136 8.09 2.99 19.96
C PHE A 136 8.61 3.30 18.55
N LYS A 137 9.57 4.24 18.41
CA LYS A 137 10.20 4.63 17.13
C LYS A 137 9.16 4.88 16.02
N ILE A 138 8.17 5.69 16.33
CA ILE A 138 7.13 6.07 15.39
C ILE A 138 7.75 6.94 14.29
N GLN A 139 7.59 6.52 13.03
CA GLN A 139 7.96 7.34 11.88
C GLN A 139 6.91 8.41 11.61
N LYS A 140 5.62 8.02 11.66
CA LYS A 140 4.51 8.93 11.37
C LYS A 140 3.18 8.44 11.97
N GLU A 141 2.34 9.34 12.45
CA GLU A 141 0.92 9.07 12.72
C GLU A 141 0.10 9.18 11.43
N LEU A 142 -0.75 8.18 11.17
CA LEU A 142 -1.61 8.10 9.99
C LEU A 142 -3.03 8.52 10.39
N HIS A 143 -3.47 9.69 9.91
CA HIS A 143 -4.79 10.24 10.20
C HIS A 143 -5.95 9.55 9.47
N HIS A 144 -5.64 8.60 8.59
CA HIS A 144 -6.62 7.84 7.83
C HIS A 144 -6.33 6.35 7.92
N ASP A 145 -7.40 5.56 7.81
CA ASP A 145 -7.27 4.11 7.71
C ASP A 145 -6.53 3.73 6.44
N LEU A 146 -5.54 2.86 6.60
CA LEU A 146 -4.85 2.25 5.47
C LEU A 146 -5.83 1.45 4.63
N ASN A 147 -6.31 2.10 3.57
CA ASN A 147 -7.27 1.55 2.64
C ASN A 147 -6.54 0.63 1.64
N SER A 148 -6.80 -0.67 1.73
CA SER A 148 -6.23 -1.66 0.81
C SER A 148 -6.52 -1.34 -0.66
N LYS A 149 -7.66 -0.71 -0.98
CA LYS A 149 -7.99 -0.27 -2.34
C LYS A 149 -6.99 0.79 -2.81
N HIS A 150 -6.63 1.73 -1.95
CA HIS A 150 -5.70 2.81 -2.28
C HIS A 150 -4.30 2.26 -2.52
N ILE A 151 -3.82 1.36 -1.64
CA ILE A 151 -2.50 0.73 -1.79
C ILE A 151 -2.40 -0.02 -3.12
N VAL A 152 -3.42 -0.80 -3.50
CA VAL A 152 -3.42 -1.56 -4.76
C VAL A 152 -3.40 -0.64 -5.99
N LEU A 153 -4.07 0.52 -5.94
CA LEU A 153 -4.19 1.41 -7.10
C LEU A 153 -3.05 2.42 -7.23
N TYR A 154 -2.58 2.95 -6.10
CA TYR A 154 -1.70 4.12 -6.05
C TYR A 154 -0.37 3.85 -5.35
N GLY A 155 -0.15 2.63 -4.86
CA GLY A 155 1.03 2.30 -4.06
C GLY A 155 0.96 2.87 -2.65
N PHE A 156 2.11 2.91 -1.99
CA PHE A 156 2.22 3.39 -0.61
C PHE A 156 3.15 4.60 -0.53
N GLU A 157 2.60 5.72 -0.04
CA GLU A 157 3.26 7.03 -0.04
C GLU A 157 4.45 7.17 0.92
N TYR A 158 4.59 6.29 1.91
CA TYR A 158 5.70 6.36 2.87
C TYR A 158 6.81 5.35 2.60
N GLN A 159 6.82 4.74 1.43
CA GLN A 159 7.95 3.92 1.01
C GLN A 159 9.10 4.84 0.60
N ASN A 160 10.25 4.73 1.25
CA ASN A 160 11.44 5.49 0.88
C ASN A 160 11.89 5.09 -0.53
N PHE A 161 11.64 5.95 -1.51
CA PHE A 161 12.04 5.78 -2.90
C PHE A 161 12.95 6.93 -3.34
N ASP A 162 14.18 6.62 -3.72
CA ASP A 162 15.16 7.61 -4.18
C ASP A 162 14.95 7.93 -5.65
N ILE A 163 14.08 8.93 -5.89
CA ILE A 163 13.75 9.38 -7.24
C ILE A 163 14.94 10.01 -7.96
N GLU A 164 15.85 10.68 -7.25
CA GLU A 164 17.02 11.33 -7.85
C GLU A 164 17.98 10.31 -8.43
N LYS A 165 18.19 9.19 -7.72
CA LYS A 165 18.98 8.07 -8.23
C LYS A 165 18.38 7.51 -9.52
N CYS A 166 17.06 7.39 -9.61
CA CYS A 166 16.39 6.96 -10.83
C CYS A 166 16.61 7.93 -11.99
N PHE A 167 16.49 9.25 -11.76
CA PHE A 167 16.79 10.25 -12.78
C PHE A 167 18.24 10.16 -13.28
N LYS A 168 19.21 10.03 -12.38
CA LYS A 168 20.63 9.88 -12.75
C LYS A 168 20.88 8.63 -13.60
N ILE A 169 20.18 7.53 -13.35
CA ILE A 169 20.27 6.30 -14.16
C ILE A 169 19.70 6.55 -15.57
N ILE A 170 18.51 7.16 -15.66
CA ILE A 170 17.84 7.48 -16.93
C ILE A 170 18.71 8.40 -17.79
N GLU A 171 19.42 9.35 -17.17
CA GLU A 171 20.32 10.24 -17.90
C GLU A 171 21.53 9.53 -18.50
N LYS A 172 22.05 8.51 -17.81
CA LYS A 172 23.24 7.76 -18.24
C LYS A 172 22.93 6.69 -19.30
N ASN A 173 21.74 6.09 -19.25
CA ASN A 173 21.35 5.04 -20.19
C ASN A 173 19.85 5.12 -20.45
N GLN A 174 19.40 5.20 -21.71
CA GLN A 174 17.98 5.24 -22.07
C GLN A 174 17.47 3.93 -22.69
N ASN A 175 18.36 2.97 -22.94
CA ASN A 175 18.06 1.70 -23.59
C ASN A 175 17.76 0.62 -22.57
N PHE A 176 16.77 0.88 -21.72
CA PHE A 176 16.26 -0.10 -20.77
C PHE A 176 14.75 0.05 -20.63
N SER A 177 14.11 -1.02 -20.18
CA SER A 177 12.70 -1.03 -19.80
C SER A 177 12.53 -0.46 -18.39
N LEU A 178 11.58 0.45 -18.21
CA LEU A 178 11.19 0.88 -16.88
C LEU A 178 10.49 -0.27 -16.16
N ASP A 179 11.15 -0.81 -15.14
CA ASP A 179 10.57 -1.76 -14.20
C ASP A 179 10.45 -1.08 -12.84
N PHE A 180 9.22 -0.95 -12.35
CA PHE A 180 8.93 -0.22 -11.12
C PHE A 180 8.79 -1.21 -9.96
N PRO A 181 9.31 -0.87 -8.77
CA PRO A 181 9.10 -1.72 -7.61
C PRO A 181 7.62 -1.83 -7.27
N ASN A 182 7.23 -2.98 -6.71
CA ASN A 182 5.86 -3.22 -6.26
C ASN A 182 5.44 -2.11 -5.28
N TYR A 183 4.23 -1.57 -5.51
CA TYR A 183 3.63 -0.52 -4.69
C TYR A 183 4.40 0.81 -4.64
N ILE A 184 5.24 1.11 -5.64
CA ILE A 184 5.73 2.49 -5.85
C ILE A 184 4.53 3.44 -5.83
N ASN A 185 4.71 4.58 -5.14
CA ASN A 185 3.73 5.63 -5.19
C ASN A 185 3.48 6.03 -6.67
N ALA A 186 2.21 6.08 -7.07
CA ALA A 186 1.84 6.39 -8.45
C ALA A 186 2.40 7.74 -8.92
N TYR A 187 2.45 8.77 -8.07
CA TYR A 187 3.02 10.07 -8.40
C TYR A 187 4.51 9.96 -8.73
N ASP A 188 5.29 9.23 -7.94
CA ASP A 188 6.70 9.02 -8.22
C ASP A 188 6.91 8.19 -9.49
N GLY A 189 6.10 7.13 -9.68
CA GLY A 189 6.08 6.37 -10.93
C GLY A 189 5.81 7.25 -12.16
N PHE A 190 4.82 8.14 -12.08
CA PHE A 190 4.51 9.11 -13.14
C PHE A 190 5.66 10.08 -13.40
N ARG A 191 6.28 10.64 -12.36
CA ARG A 191 7.42 11.55 -12.51
C ARG A 191 8.58 10.88 -13.24
N ILE A 192 8.91 9.63 -12.88
CA ILE A 192 9.95 8.84 -13.53
C ILE A 192 9.61 8.54 -14.98
N PHE A 193 8.37 8.10 -15.24
CA PHE A 193 7.91 7.80 -16.58
C PHE A 193 7.97 9.04 -17.50
N LEU A 194 7.46 10.18 -17.03
CA LEU A 194 7.49 11.44 -17.79
C LEU A 194 8.92 11.91 -18.05
N PHE A 195 9.80 11.81 -17.06
CA PHE A 195 11.20 12.17 -17.23
C PHE A 195 11.90 11.28 -18.27
N TYR A 196 11.68 9.97 -18.21
CA TYR A 196 12.18 9.02 -19.20
C TYR A 196 11.67 9.32 -20.61
N LEU A 197 10.36 9.53 -20.76
CA LEU A 197 9.74 9.86 -22.05
C LEU A 197 10.33 11.15 -22.63
N PHE A 198 10.45 12.20 -21.81
CA PHE A 198 11.01 13.47 -22.22
C PHE A 198 12.46 13.33 -22.70
N LYS A 199 13.30 12.55 -21.99
CA LYS A 199 14.69 12.31 -22.39
C LYS A 199 14.78 11.54 -23.71
N LYS A 200 13.93 10.52 -23.92
CA LYS A 200 13.84 9.80 -25.19
C LYS A 200 13.39 10.69 -26.34
N LEU A 201 12.35 11.49 -26.14
CA LEU A 201 11.87 12.43 -27.15
C LEU A 201 12.96 13.43 -27.53
N LYS A 202 13.67 13.99 -26.54
CA LYS A 202 14.80 14.90 -26.79
C LYS A 202 15.91 14.23 -27.61
N PHE A 203 16.24 12.97 -27.32
CA PHE A 203 17.25 12.22 -28.05
C PHE A 203 16.87 12.06 -29.54
N TYR A 204 15.66 11.57 -29.83
CA TYR A 204 15.20 11.40 -31.21
C TYR A 204 15.03 12.74 -31.95
N TRP A 205 14.58 13.78 -31.27
CA TRP A 205 14.50 15.12 -31.83
C TRP A 205 15.87 15.63 -32.28
N THR A 206 16.88 15.49 -31.41
CA THR A 206 18.27 15.90 -31.72
C THR A 206 18.82 15.13 -32.91
N LEU A 207 18.66 13.80 -32.92
CA LEU A 207 19.05 12.96 -34.07
C LEU A 207 18.35 13.37 -35.37
N SER A 208 17.07 13.77 -35.30
CA SER A 208 16.35 14.22 -36.49
C SER A 208 16.86 15.56 -37.02
N LEU A 209 17.26 16.48 -36.14
CA LEU A 209 17.85 17.76 -36.54
C LEU A 209 19.22 17.54 -37.19
N GLU A 210 20.09 16.75 -36.57
CA GLU A 210 21.42 16.43 -37.11
C GLU A 210 21.36 15.76 -38.50
N ARG A 211 20.33 14.94 -38.75
CA ARG A 211 20.11 14.32 -40.07
C ARG A 211 19.65 15.34 -41.13
N LYS A 212 18.82 16.32 -40.75
CA LYS A 212 18.38 17.38 -41.66
C LYS A 212 19.54 18.28 -42.05
N ASP A 213 20.37 18.68 -41.09
CA ASP A 213 21.55 19.52 -41.35
C ASP A 213 22.55 18.82 -42.30
N LYS A 214 22.73 17.50 -42.16
CA LYS A 214 23.56 16.70 -43.07
C LYS A 214 22.98 16.58 -44.49
N GLN A 215 21.66 16.52 -44.64
CA GLN A 215 21.03 16.51 -45.97
C GLN A 215 21.15 17.86 -46.67
N SER A 216 21.03 18.99 -45.95
CA SER A 216 21.19 20.33 -46.52
C SER A 216 22.63 20.70 -46.89
N LEU A 217 23.64 19.96 -46.42
CA LEU A 217 25.05 20.17 -46.76
C LEU A 217 25.50 19.35 -47.98
N CYS A 218 24.66 18.46 -48.49
CA CYS A 218 24.93 17.61 -49.66
C CYS A 218 24.13 18.02 -50.91
N GLU A 219 23.40 19.13 -50.86
CA GLU A 219 22.83 19.86 -52.00
C GLU A 219 23.69 21.07 -52.34
#